data_AF-A0A537IP33-F1
#
_entry.id   AF-A0A537IP33-F1
#
_cell.length_a   1.000
_cell.length_b   1.000
_cell.length_c   1.000
_cell.angle_alpha   90.00
_cell.angle_beta   90.00
_cell.angle_gamma   90.00
#
_symmetry.space_group_name_H-M   'P 1'
#
loop_
_entity.id
_entity.type
_entity.pdbx_description
1 polymer ?
#
loop_
_entity_poly.entity_id
_entity_poly.type
_entity_poly.pdbx_seq_one_letter_code
_entity_poly.pdbx_strand_id
1 'polypeptide(L)'
;MTNRRYLLTCILMLIGFSCREVYEPNVVSADRNYLVVEGVLNPGGATSIHLTRTSKLDVSGIKPELNAQLLVEGKDNSVRSLISSGNGY
;
A
#
# COMPACT_ATOMS: atom_id res chain seq x y z
N MET A 1 -14.14 -37.02 -47.23
CA MET A 1 -13.71 -35.70 -46.72
C MET A 1 -14.28 -35.36 -45.34
N THR A 2 -15.40 -35.97 -44.93
CA THR A 2 -16.09 -35.72 -43.66
C THR A 2 -15.28 -36.12 -42.41
N ASN A 3 -14.60 -37.27 -42.40
CA ASN A 3 -13.83 -37.74 -41.23
C ASN A 3 -12.59 -36.86 -40.91
N ARG A 4 -11.93 -36.31 -41.94
CA ARG A 4 -10.79 -35.40 -41.75
C ARG A 4 -11.23 -34.06 -41.13
N ARG A 5 -12.46 -33.63 -41.43
CA ARG A 5 -13.06 -32.41 -40.83
C ARG A 5 -13.37 -32.63 -39.36
N TYR A 6 -13.98 -33.76 -38.99
CA TYR A 6 -14.23 -34.08 -37.57
C TYR A 6 -12.95 -34.19 -36.75
N LEU A 7 -11.89 -34.79 -37.31
CA LEU A 7 -10.60 -34.90 -36.64
C LEU A 7 -9.97 -33.52 -36.37
N LEU A 8 -10.04 -32.60 -37.35
CA LEU A 8 -9.58 -31.22 -37.19
C LEU A 8 -10.39 -30.47 -36.13
N THR A 9 -11.71 -30.66 -36.06
CA THR A 9 -12.57 -30.03 -35.05
C THR A 9 -12.27 -30.54 -33.64
N CYS A 10 -12.01 -31.85 -33.47
CA CYS A 10 -11.61 -32.42 -32.18
C CYS A 10 -10.24 -31.89 -31.71
N ILE A 11 -9.28 -31.77 -32.63
CA ILE A 11 -7.96 -31.22 -32.31
C ILE A 11 -8.09 -29.75 -31.86
N LEU A 12 -8.94 -28.96 -32.53
CA LEU A 12 -9.16 -27.55 -32.18
C LEU A 12 -9.79 -27.37 -30.79
N MET A 13 -10.67 -28.29 -30.38
CA MET A 13 -11.29 -28.28 -29.04
C MET A 13 -10.28 -28.60 -27.94
N LEU A 14 -9.34 -29.53 -28.19
CA LEU A 14 -8.32 -29.91 -27.20
C LEU A 14 -7.34 -28.77 -26.86
N ILE A 15 -7.07 -27.86 -27.80
CA ILE A 15 -6.18 -26.71 -27.57
C ILE A 15 -6.80 -25.67 -26.62
N GLY A 16 -8.13 -25.65 -26.51
CA GLY A 16 -8.86 -24.75 -25.60
C GLY A 16 -8.89 -25.20 -24.14
N PHE A 17 -8.54 -26.47 -23.86
CA PHE A 17 -8.54 -27.06 -22.52
C PHE A 17 -7.15 -27.07 -21.86
N SER A 18 -6.34 -26.05 -22.11
CA SER A 18 -5.09 -25.88 -21.36
C SER A 18 -5.40 -25.58 -19.90
N CYS A 19 -4.98 -26.46 -18.99
CA CYS A 19 -4.98 -26.16 -17.56
C CYS A 19 -4.10 -24.93 -17.30
N ARG A 20 -4.70 -23.88 -16.75
CA ARG A 20 -3.97 -22.70 -16.28
C ARG A 20 -3.72 -22.87 -14.78
N GLU A 21 -2.46 -22.86 -14.39
CA GLU A 21 -2.08 -22.93 -12.98
C GLU A 21 -2.41 -21.59 -12.28
N VAL A 22 -2.87 -21.68 -11.03
CA VAL A 22 -3.14 -20.50 -10.21
C VAL A 22 -1.81 -19.85 -9.85
N TYR A 23 -1.71 -18.55 -10.09
CA TYR A 23 -0.53 -17.79 -9.68
C TYR A 23 -0.58 -17.54 -8.17
N GLU A 24 0.31 -18.20 -7.42
CA GLU A 24 0.50 -18.00 -5.99
C GLU A 24 1.81 -17.22 -5.75
N PRO A 25 1.78 -15.89 -5.61
CA PRO A 25 2.97 -15.11 -5.35
C PRO A 25 3.54 -15.41 -3.96
N ASN A 26 4.86 -15.56 -3.86
CA ASN A 26 5.56 -15.59 -2.58
C ASN A 26 5.47 -14.20 -1.92
N VAL A 27 4.58 -14.05 -0.94
CA VAL A 27 4.41 -12.79 -0.20
C VAL A 27 5.55 -12.64 0.81
N VAL A 28 6.48 -11.71 0.55
CA VAL A 28 7.52 -11.36 1.52
C VAL A 28 6.90 -10.54 2.65
N SER A 29 6.39 -11.22 3.68
CA SER A 29 5.91 -10.62 4.93
C SER A 29 7.09 -10.12 5.77
N ALA A 30 7.68 -8.99 5.41
CA ALA A 30 8.65 -8.30 6.25
C ALA A 30 7.92 -7.22 7.08
N ASP A 31 7.91 -7.37 8.40
CA ASP A 31 7.35 -6.37 9.32
C ASP A 31 8.38 -5.25 9.54
N ARG A 32 8.41 -4.30 8.62
CA ARG A 32 9.43 -3.24 8.64
C ARG A 32 9.05 -2.03 9.50
N ASN A 33 7.84 -2.01 10.09
CA ASN A 33 7.31 -1.01 11.04
C ASN A 33 7.79 0.44 10.77
N TYR A 34 7.80 0.86 9.50
CA TYR A 34 8.28 2.16 9.10
C TYR A 34 7.36 3.26 9.61
N LEU A 35 7.94 4.40 9.98
CA LEU A 35 7.19 5.63 10.21
C LEU A 35 6.89 6.30 8.87
N VAL A 36 5.62 6.54 8.61
CA VAL A 36 5.13 7.28 7.45
C VAL A 36 4.65 8.64 7.94
N VAL A 37 5.12 9.69 7.28
CA VAL A 37 4.82 11.08 7.61
C VAL A 37 4.17 11.73 6.41
N GLU A 38 2.93 12.17 6.55
CA GLU A 38 2.15 12.82 5.49
C GLU A 38 1.64 14.16 6.01
N GLY A 39 1.65 15.21 5.19
CA GLY A 39 1.14 16.50 5.64
C GLY A 39 1.59 17.69 4.82
N VAL A 40 1.08 18.86 5.22
CA VAL A 40 1.39 20.16 4.60
C VAL A 40 1.73 21.16 5.70
N LEU A 41 2.92 21.76 5.60
CA LEU A 41 3.28 22.94 6.39
C LEU A 41 2.72 24.18 5.71
N ASN A 42 1.84 24.91 6.42
CA ASN A 42 1.25 26.14 5.93
C ASN A 42 1.68 27.34 6.80
N PRO A 43 2.49 28.27 6.27
CA PRO A 43 2.95 29.44 7.03
C PRO A 43 1.84 30.43 7.40
N GLY A 44 0.75 30.47 6.63
CA GLY A 44 -0.34 31.44 6.76
C GLY A 44 -1.66 30.85 7.24
N GLY A 45 -1.69 29.58 7.63
CA GLY A 45 -2.91 28.86 7.96
C GLY A 45 -2.65 27.60 8.78
N ALA A 46 -3.64 26.70 8.81
CA ALA A 46 -3.52 25.45 9.54
C ALA A 46 -2.48 24.52 8.89
N THR A 47 -1.59 23.98 9.72
CA THR A 47 -0.64 22.92 9.34
C THR A 47 -1.22 21.58 9.79
N SER A 48 -1.28 20.60 8.89
CA SER A 48 -1.75 19.24 9.20
C SER A 48 -0.66 18.23 8.90
N ILE A 49 -0.39 17.35 9.87
CA ILE A 49 0.56 16.25 9.75
C ILE A 49 -0.10 14.99 10.31
N HIS A 50 -0.09 13.93 9.54
CA HIS A 50 -0.57 12.60 9.89
C HIS A 50 0.64 11.66 10.00
N LEU A 51 0.68 10.89 11.07
CA LEU A 51 1.76 9.96 11.36
C LEU A 51 1.18 8.56 11.45
N THR A 52 1.69 7.65 10.63
CA THR A 52 1.24 6.26 10.61
C THR A 52 2.41 5.30 10.60
N ARG A 53 2.13 4.03 10.93
CA ARG A 53 3.07 2.93 10.86
C ARG A 53 2.64 1.96 9.78
N THR A 54 3.61 1.47 9.01
CA THR A 54 3.33 0.39 8.05
C THR A 54 2.92 -0.88 8.78
N SER A 55 1.96 -1.60 8.23
CA SER A 55 1.54 -2.94 8.69
C SER A 55 1.89 -4.00 7.63
N LYS A 56 1.77 -5.27 8.03
CA LYS A 56 1.84 -6.40 7.09
C LYS A 56 0.63 -6.38 6.16
N LEU A 57 0.77 -7.01 4.99
CA LEU A 57 -0.26 -7.08 3.95
C LEU A 57 -1.55 -7.79 4.39
N ASP A 58 -1.46 -8.69 5.36
CA ASP A 58 -2.60 -9.41 5.95
C ASP A 58 -3.34 -8.61 7.03
N VAL A 59 -2.75 -7.52 7.52
CA VAL A 59 -3.33 -6.62 8.51
C VAL A 59 -3.99 -5.44 7.80
N SER A 60 -5.32 -5.43 7.83
CA SER A 60 -6.12 -4.33 7.32
C SER A 60 -6.22 -3.19 8.34
N GLY A 61 -6.23 -1.95 7.84
CA GLY A 61 -6.44 -0.74 8.63
C GLY A 61 -5.20 0.15 8.74
N ILE A 62 -5.44 1.42 9.04
CA ILE A 62 -4.39 2.40 9.30
C ILE A 62 -3.92 2.24 10.75
N LYS A 63 -2.61 2.14 10.96
CA LYS A 63 -1.99 2.10 12.29
C LYS A 63 -1.45 3.49 12.63
N PRO A 64 -2.19 4.36 13.35
CA PRO A 64 -1.71 5.69 13.69
C PRO A 64 -0.54 5.63 14.67
N GLU A 65 0.39 6.55 14.55
CA GLU A 65 1.44 6.78 15.55
C GLU A 65 0.93 7.78 16.59
N LEU A 66 0.61 7.29 17.77
CA LEU A 66 0.06 8.09 18.86
C LEU A 66 1.16 8.68 19.75
N ASN A 67 0.88 9.82 20.38
CA ASN A 67 1.75 10.50 21.34
C ASN A 67 3.13 10.90 20.78
N ALA A 68 3.25 11.04 19.46
CA ALA A 68 4.45 11.56 18.84
C ALA A 68 4.66 13.06 19.18
N GLN A 69 5.91 13.45 19.37
CA GLN A 69 6.30 14.84 19.49
C GLN A 69 6.88 15.30 18.14
N LEU A 70 6.33 16.39 17.62
CA LEU A 70 6.71 16.93 16.31
C LEU A 70 7.30 18.33 16.47
N LEU A 71 8.44 18.54 15.83
CA LEU A 71 9.17 19.80 15.80
C LEU A 71 9.37 20.19 14.33
N VAL A 72 9.04 21.43 13.99
CA VAL A 72 9.31 22.01 12.67
C VAL A 72 10.49 22.95 12.81
N GLU A 73 11.53 22.69 12.04
CA GLU A 73 12.72 23.52 11.96
C GLU A 73 12.65 24.46 10.75
N GLY A 74 12.82 25.76 11.02
CA GLY A 74 12.92 26.80 10.00
C GLY A 74 14.34 26.95 9.50
N LYS A 75 14.50 27.56 8.32
CA LYS A 75 15.81 27.86 7.72
C LYS A 75 16.70 28.77 8.59
N ASP A 76 16.08 29.54 9.47
CA ASP A 76 16.73 30.41 10.46
C ASP A 76 17.14 29.66 11.75
N ASN A 77 17.02 28.33 11.77
CA ASN A 77 17.17 27.47 12.95
C ASN A 77 16.12 27.71 14.04
N SER A 78 15.02 28.41 13.72
CA SER A 78 13.87 28.47 14.63
C SER A 78 13.21 27.10 14.73
N VAL A 79 12.80 26.71 15.93
CA VAL A 79 12.12 25.44 16.18
C VAL A 79 10.73 25.72 16.74
N ARG A 80 9.70 25.14 16.12
CA ARG A 80 8.33 25.19 16.63
C ARG A 80 7.79 23.80 16.88
N SER A 81 7.32 23.55 18.10
CA SER A 81 6.59 22.34 18.44
C SER A 81 5.20 22.39 17.85
N LEU A 82 4.76 21.29 17.25
CA LEU A 82 3.37 21.10 16.86
C LEU A 82 2.61 20.41 17.99
N ILE A 83 1.33 20.75 18.13
CA ILE A 83 0.43 20.18 19.13
C ILE A 83 -0.47 19.18 18.42
N SER A 84 -0.64 17.99 19.00
CA SER A 84 -1.59 17.01 18.47
C SER A 84 -3.02 17.55 18.59
N SER A 85 -3.75 17.52 17.48
CA SER A 85 -5.17 17.92 17.43
C SER A 85 -6.12 16.72 17.42
N GLY A 86 -5.62 15.48 17.53
CA GLY A 86 -6.44 14.27 17.38
C GLY A 86 -5.72 12.96 17.70
N ASN A 87 -6.28 11.85 17.22
CA ASN A 87 -5.82 10.47 17.50
C ASN A 87 -4.81 9.97 16.45
N GLY A 88 -3.90 10.82 15.99
CA GLY A 88 -2.89 10.44 15.00
C GLY A 88 -3.42 10.25 13.58
N TYR A 89 -4.61 10.78 13.27
CA TYR A 89 -5.20 10.90 11.94
C TYR A 89 -6.14 12.10 11.89
#